data_AF-A0A967MVM4-F1
#
_entry.id   AF-A0A967MVM4-F1
#
_cell.length_a   1.000
_cell.length_b   1.000
_cell.length_c   1.000
_cell.angle_alpha   90.00
_cell.angle_beta   90.00
_cell.angle_gamma   90.00
#
_symmetry.space_group_name_H-M   'P 1'
#
loop_
_entity.id
_entity.type
_entity.pdbx_description
1 polymer ?
#
loop_
_entity_poly.entity_id
_entity_poly.type
_entity_poly.pdbx_seq_one_letter_code
_entity_poly.pdbx_strand_id
1 'polypeptide(L)'
;MIVYLAKRLGLAVAVLLTAVLVLFSLLHFIPGDPATIALGPRATPEAIARYAAKMHLDEPLWMQFLIYVQNAAVGDLGVDVFSDRSVTAIIGERIGFTLALVSTSLCWAVLLGIPLGCFAAVRPNSLLDRITGVLSVGTIAI
;
A
#
# COMPACT_ATOMS: atom_id res chain seq x y z
N MET A 1 18.73 16.34 -14.58
CA MET A 1 17.81 15.18 -14.57
C MET A 1 18.15 14.16 -13.48
N ILE A 2 19.42 13.75 -13.32
CA ILE A 2 19.85 12.77 -12.28
C ILE A 2 19.49 13.22 -10.86
N VAL A 3 19.77 14.48 -10.51
CA VAL A 3 19.41 15.05 -9.18
C VAL A 3 17.90 15.03 -8.93
N TYR A 4 17.09 15.30 -9.97
CA TYR A 4 15.63 15.24 -9.87
C TYR A 4 15.13 13.80 -9.68
N LEU A 5 15.69 12.84 -10.42
CA LEU A 5 15.36 11.43 -10.28
C LEU A 5 15.72 10.91 -8.88
N ALA A 6 16.91 11.25 -8.38
CA ALA A 6 17.36 10.89 -7.05
C ALA A 6 16.45 11.49 -5.96
N LYS A 7 16.06 12.76 -6.08
CA LYS A 7 15.12 13.41 -5.16
C LYS A 7 13.76 12.70 -5.15
N ARG A 8 13.26 12.31 -6.32
CA ARG A 8 11.95 11.64 -6.46
C ARG A 8 11.98 10.20 -5.92
N LEU A 9 13.05 9.45 -6.18
CA LEU A 9 13.27 8.14 -5.59
C LEU A 9 13.40 8.22 -4.06
N GLY A 10 14.14 9.20 -3.55
CA GLY A 10 14.26 9.44 -2.11
C GLY A 10 12.91 9.75 -1.46
N LEU A 11 12.08 10.59 -2.09
CA LEU A 11 10.72 10.84 -1.63
C LEU A 11 9.84 9.58 -1.66
N ALA A 12 9.91 8.78 -2.72
CA ALA A 12 9.16 7.53 -2.82
C ALA A 12 9.53 6.55 -1.71
N VAL A 13 10.83 6.38 -1.44
CA VAL A 13 11.33 5.55 -0.34
C VAL A 13 10.87 6.10 1.01
N ALA A 14 10.96 7.41 1.24
CA ALA A 14 10.51 8.03 2.48
C ALA A 14 9.00 7.82 2.72
N VAL A 15 8.18 7.95 1.68
CA VAL A 15 6.73 7.70 1.75
C VAL A 15 6.46 6.23 2.08
N LEU A 16 7.13 5.30 1.40
CA LEU A 16 6.98 3.86 1.67
C LEU A 16 7.38 3.51 3.11
N LEU A 17 8.54 3.97 3.57
CA LEU A 17 9.00 3.73 4.93
C LEU A 17 8.04 4.32 5.97
N THR A 18 7.53 5.52 5.72
CA THR A 18 6.54 6.15 6.60
C THR A 18 5.25 5.35 6.65
N ALA A 19 4.74 4.89 5.50
CA ALA A 19 3.55 4.06 5.45
C ALA A 19 3.75 2.73 6.19
N VAL A 20 4.87 2.03 5.93
CA VAL A 20 5.21 0.78 6.61
C VAL A 20 5.33 1.00 8.12
N LEU A 21 6.01 2.06 8.55
CA LEU A 21 6.13 2.41 9.96
C LEU A 21 4.77 2.65 10.60
N VAL A 22 3.89 3.44 9.96
CA VAL A 22 2.53 3.71 10.47
C VAL A 22 1.71 2.43 10.56
N LEU A 23 1.71 1.57 9.52
CA LEU A 23 1.01 0.30 9.56
C LEU A 23 1.57 -0.63 10.65
N PHE A 24 2.89 -0.72 10.76
CA PHE A 24 3.55 -1.53 11.79
C PHE A 24 3.19 -1.04 13.19
N SER A 25 3.22 0.27 13.44
CA SER A 25 2.78 0.86 14.71
C SER A 25 1.29 0.59 14.98
N LEU A 26 0.44 0.71 13.96
CA LEU A 26 -0.99 0.46 14.11
C LEU A 26 -1.27 -0.99 14.51
N LEU A 27 -0.55 -1.96 13.92
CA LEU A 27 -0.66 -3.37 14.30
C LEU A 27 -0.25 -3.62 15.76
N HIS A 28 0.79 -2.94 16.24
CA HIS A 28 1.24 -3.05 17.64
C HIS A 28 0.35 -2.31 18.64
N PHE A 29 -0.44 -1.35 18.19
CA PHE A 29 -1.47 -0.71 19.02
C PHE A 29 -2.70 -1.59 19.23
N ILE A 30 -2.91 -2.61 18.39
CA ILE A 30 -4.01 -3.55 18.58
C ILE A 30 -3.70 -4.39 19.83
N PRO A 31 -4.56 -4.35 20.87
CA PRO A 31 -4.35 -5.16 22.06
C PRO A 31 -4.54 -6.64 21.74
N GLY A 32 -3.49 -7.44 21.95
CA GLY A 32 -3.51 -8.89 21.76
C GLY A 32 -2.11 -9.42 21.42
N ASP A 33 -1.81 -10.64 21.84
CA ASP A 33 -0.56 -11.31 21.44
C ASP A 33 -0.70 -11.81 19.99
N PRO A 34 0.15 -11.35 19.05
CA PRO A 34 0.08 -11.75 17.65
C PRO A 34 0.20 -13.27 17.47
N ALA A 35 1.00 -13.95 18.31
CA ALA A 35 1.16 -15.39 18.24
C ALA A 35 -0.13 -16.13 18.68
N THR A 36 -0.81 -15.61 19.69
CA THR A 36 -2.11 -16.13 20.14
C THR A 36 -3.23 -15.88 19.11
N ILE A 37 -3.22 -14.71 18.44
CA ILE A 37 -4.17 -14.40 17.36
C ILE A 37 -3.94 -15.31 16.15
N ALA A 38 -2.66 -15.54 15.81
CA ALA A 38 -2.26 -16.39 14.69
C ALA A 38 -2.63 -17.86 14.89
N LEU A 39 -2.33 -18.42 16.06
CA LEU A 39 -2.58 -19.84 16.36
C LEU A 39 -4.01 -20.12 16.85
N GLY A 40 -4.73 -19.06 17.20
CA GLY A 40 -6.09 -19.12 17.74
C GLY A 40 -6.17 -19.48 19.23
N PRO A 41 -7.38 -19.41 19.81
CA PRO A 41 -7.58 -19.51 21.27
C PRO A 41 -7.34 -20.91 21.87
N ARG A 42 -7.03 -21.93 21.05
CA ARG A 42 -6.75 -23.30 21.48
C ARG A 42 -5.25 -23.64 21.47
N ALA A 43 -4.39 -22.68 21.14
CA ALA A 43 -2.96 -22.90 21.06
C ALA A 43 -2.36 -23.23 22.44
N THR A 44 -1.47 -24.22 22.50
CA THR A 44 -0.74 -24.51 23.74
C THR A 44 0.32 -23.42 23.98
N PRO A 45 0.66 -23.10 25.24
CA PRO A 45 1.70 -22.10 25.55
C PRO A 45 3.04 -22.40 24.86
N GLU A 46 3.37 -23.69 24.72
CA GLU A 46 4.58 -24.16 24.03
C GLU A 46 4.56 -23.85 22.53
N ALA A 47 3.40 -23.99 21.87
CA ALA A 47 3.23 -23.66 20.46
C ALA A 47 3.33 -22.14 20.23
N ILE A 48 2.76 -21.34 21.13
CA ILE A 48 2.83 -19.87 21.11
C ILE A 48 4.30 -19.42 21.22
N ALA A 49 5.05 -19.94 22.21
CA ALA A 49 6.47 -19.59 22.38
C ALA A 49 7.34 -19.97 21.18
N ARG A 50 7.10 -21.15 20.58
CA ARG A 50 7.81 -21.58 19.36
C ARG A 50 7.48 -20.70 18.16
N TYR A 51 6.22 -20.31 18.01
CA TYR A 51 5.79 -19.44 16.92
C TYR A 51 6.33 -18.02 17.09
N ALA A 52 6.33 -17.51 18.34
CA ALA A 52 6.89 -16.22 18.68
C ALA A 52 8.38 -16.14 18.30
N ALA A 53 9.17 -17.12 18.73
CA ALA A 53 10.59 -17.21 18.39
C ALA A 53 10.83 -17.36 16.88
N LYS A 54 9.98 -18.15 16.17
CA LYS A 54 10.08 -18.32 14.71
C LYS A 54 9.82 -17.03 13.94
N MET A 55 8.90 -16.19 14.41
CA MET A 55 8.51 -14.94 13.77
C MET A 55 9.23 -13.71 14.37
N HIS A 56 10.21 -13.93 15.27
CA HIS A 56 10.94 -12.88 16.00
C HIS A 56 10.05 -11.94 16.82
N LEU A 57 8.87 -12.41 17.24
CA LEU A 57 7.90 -11.64 18.04
C LEU A 57 8.40 -11.39 19.48
N ASP A 58 9.41 -12.14 19.91
CA ASP A 58 10.11 -12.03 21.20
C ASP A 58 11.23 -10.96 21.21
N GLU A 59 11.62 -10.44 20.05
CA GLU A 59 12.63 -9.41 19.91
C GLU A 59 12.09 -8.00 20.20
N PRO A 60 12.94 -7.01 20.53
CA PRO A 60 12.53 -5.61 20.65
C PRO A 60 11.85 -5.09 19.37
N LEU A 61 10.85 -4.21 19.51
CA LEU A 61 10.05 -3.68 18.39
C LEU A 61 10.87 -3.13 17.22
N TRP A 62 11.98 -2.45 17.51
CA TRP A 62 12.86 -1.89 16.49
C TRP A 62 13.58 -2.98 15.69
N MET A 63 13.92 -4.10 16.34
CA MET A 63 14.53 -5.26 15.69
C MET A 63 13.52 -5.97 14.79
N GLN A 64 12.29 -6.17 15.28
CA GLN A 64 11.18 -6.72 14.48
C GLN A 64 10.96 -5.92 13.19
N PHE A 65 10.93 -4.58 13.31
CA PHE A 65 10.81 -3.69 12.17
C PHE A 65 11.99 -3.81 11.19
N LEU A 66 13.22 -3.87 11.71
CA LEU A 66 14.44 -4.04 10.91
C LEU A 66 14.45 -5.36 10.13
N ILE A 67 14.11 -6.47 10.78
CA ILE A 67 13.99 -7.79 10.14
C ILE A 67 12.93 -7.74 9.04
N TYR A 68 11.77 -7.14 9.31
CA TYR A 68 10.70 -6.98 8.32
C TYR A 68 11.16 -6.19 7.09
N VAL A 69 11.77 -5.02 7.30
CA VAL A 69 12.25 -4.17 6.21
C VAL A 69 13.36 -4.86 5.41
N GLN A 70 14.26 -5.58 6.08
CA GLN A 70 15.32 -6.34 5.43
C GLN A 70 14.76 -7.45 4.54
N ASN A 71 13.85 -8.27 5.07
CA ASN A 71 13.23 -9.36 4.30
C ASN A 71 12.43 -8.81 3.13
N ALA A 72 11.64 -7.75 3.35
CA ALA A 72 10.88 -7.08 2.31
C ALA A 72 11.77 -6.51 1.20
N ALA A 73 12.96 -5.98 1.54
CA ALA A 73 13.91 -5.47 0.55
C ALA A 73 14.49 -6.56 -0.37
N VAL A 74 14.53 -7.82 0.08
CA VAL A 74 14.96 -8.98 -0.72
C VAL A 74 13.76 -9.65 -1.43
N GLY A 75 12.54 -9.15 -1.23
CA GLY A 75 11.31 -9.66 -1.82
C GLY A 75 10.61 -10.75 -1.01
N ASP A 76 11.08 -11.01 0.21
CA ASP A 76 10.42 -11.90 1.15
C ASP A 76 9.48 -11.10 2.06
N LEU A 77 8.18 -11.14 1.75
CA LEU A 77 7.13 -10.50 2.54
C LEU A 77 6.55 -11.44 3.61
N GLY A 78 7.13 -12.63 3.77
CA GLY A 78 6.67 -13.65 4.68
C GLY A 78 5.47 -14.45 4.17
N VAL A 79 4.82 -15.12 5.12
CA VAL A 79 3.70 -16.03 4.89
C VAL A 79 2.46 -15.44 5.54
N ASP A 80 1.33 -15.50 4.84
CA ASP A 80 0.04 -15.09 5.38
C ASP A 80 -0.39 -16.01 6.53
N VAL A 81 -0.74 -15.39 7.65
CA VAL A 81 -1.04 -16.09 8.90
C VAL A 81 -2.27 -16.98 8.81
N PHE A 82 -3.25 -16.62 7.96
CA PHE A 82 -4.52 -17.34 7.86
C PHE A 82 -4.52 -18.42 6.78
N SER A 83 -3.86 -18.16 5.66
CA SER A 83 -3.86 -19.06 4.49
C SER A 83 -2.58 -19.87 4.32
N ASP A 84 -1.54 -19.61 5.12
CA ASP A 84 -0.23 -20.27 5.07
C ASP A 84 0.44 -20.21 3.68
N ARG A 85 0.12 -19.17 2.91
CA ARG A 85 0.66 -18.92 1.56
C ARG A 85 1.63 -17.75 1.59
N SER A 86 2.65 -17.76 0.73
CA SER A 86 3.59 -16.65 0.63
C SER A 86 2.88 -15.37 0.18
N VAL A 87 3.09 -14.28 0.91
CA VAL A 87 2.47 -12.98 0.63
C VAL A 87 2.88 -12.48 -0.76
N THR A 88 4.14 -12.70 -1.14
CA THR A 88 4.68 -12.35 -2.46
C THR A 88 3.91 -13.04 -3.60
N ALA A 89 3.50 -14.31 -3.44
CA ALA A 89 2.71 -15.01 -4.44
C ALA A 89 1.28 -14.46 -4.51
N ILE A 90 0.65 -14.20 -3.35
CA ILE A 90 -0.69 -13.62 -3.28
C ILE A 90 -0.73 -12.26 -4.00
N ILE A 91 0.26 -11.40 -3.75
CA ILE A 91 0.38 -10.11 -4.41
C ILE A 91 0.63 -10.32 -5.91
N GLY A 92 1.52 -11.23 -6.29
CA GLY A 92 1.81 -11.57 -7.69
C GLY A 92 0.56 -11.93 -8.50
N GLU A 93 -0.33 -12.73 -7.91
CA GLU A 93 -1.61 -13.12 -8.53
C GLU A 93 -2.56 -11.92 -8.74
N ARG A 94 -2.44 -10.87 -7.93
CA ARG A 94 -3.30 -9.68 -7.98
C ARG A 94 -2.78 -8.59 -8.92
N ILE A 95 -1.46 -8.52 -9.15
CA ILE A 95 -0.84 -7.48 -9.98
C ILE A 95 -1.50 -7.36 -11.35
N GLY A 96 -1.82 -8.48 -12.01
CA GLY A 96 -2.46 -8.48 -13.33
C GLY A 96 -3.82 -7.76 -13.33
N PHE A 97 -4.64 -8.00 -12.30
CA PHE A 97 -5.93 -7.33 -12.16
C PHE A 97 -5.78 -5.84 -11.85
N THR A 98 -4.82 -5.47 -11.00
CA THR A 98 -4.53 -4.05 -10.72
C THR A 98 -4.06 -3.32 -11.98
N LEU A 99 -3.18 -3.93 -12.77
CA LEU A 99 -2.72 -3.35 -14.04
C LEU A 99 -3.87 -3.19 -15.04
N ALA A 100 -4.77 -4.18 -15.14
CA ALA A 100 -5.95 -4.07 -15.98
C ALA A 100 -6.88 -2.93 -15.51
N LEU A 101 -7.12 -2.80 -14.21
CA LEU A 101 -7.93 -1.71 -13.65
C LEU A 101 -7.31 -0.34 -13.85
N VAL A 102 -6.01 -0.18 -13.58
CA VAL A 102 -5.30 1.09 -13.75
C VAL A 102 -5.26 1.49 -15.22
N SER A 103 -4.93 0.55 -16.12
CA SER A 103 -4.85 0.84 -17.56
C SER A 103 -6.22 1.22 -18.15
N THR A 104 -7.28 0.49 -17.79
CA THR A 104 -8.64 0.82 -18.26
C THR A 104 -9.14 2.15 -17.70
N SER A 105 -8.91 2.41 -16.40
CA SER A 105 -9.29 3.68 -15.77
C SER A 105 -8.52 4.85 -16.37
N LEU A 106 -7.22 4.69 -16.59
CA LEU A 106 -6.38 5.71 -17.23
C LEU A 106 -6.80 5.95 -18.67
N CYS A 107 -7.15 4.90 -19.41
CA CYS A 107 -7.66 5.02 -20.77
C CYS A 107 -8.92 5.88 -20.81
N TRP A 108 -9.91 5.59 -19.95
CA TRP A 108 -11.12 6.40 -19.83
C TRP A 108 -10.83 7.83 -19.38
N ALA A 109 -9.94 8.03 -18.41
CA ALA A 109 -9.55 9.35 -17.93
C ALA A 109 -8.92 10.19 -19.04
N VAL A 110 -8.05 9.59 -19.87
CA VAL A 110 -7.42 10.26 -21.01
C VAL A 110 -8.45 10.55 -22.10
N LEU A 111 -9.28 9.56 -22.46
CA LEU A 111 -10.28 9.67 -23.52
C LEU A 111 -11.36 10.71 -23.23
N LEU A 112 -11.77 10.87 -21.98
CA LEU A 112 -12.80 11.85 -21.60
C LEU A 112 -12.19 13.16 -21.10
N GLY A 113 -11.16 13.07 -20.27
CA GLY A 113 -10.54 14.23 -19.62
C GLY A 113 -9.83 15.16 -20.60
N ILE A 114 -9.09 14.62 -21.58
CA ILE A 114 -8.38 15.47 -22.55
C ILE A 114 -9.36 16.24 -23.44
N PRO A 115 -10.37 15.62 -24.10
CA PRO A 115 -11.31 16.38 -24.92
C PRO A 115 -12.10 17.41 -24.11
N LEU A 116 -12.61 17.04 -22.93
CA LEU A 116 -13.34 17.98 -22.08
C LEU A 116 -12.46 19.16 -21.66
N GLY A 117 -11.21 18.91 -21.28
CA GLY A 117 -10.23 19.95 -20.95
C GLY A 117 -9.91 20.86 -22.15
N CYS A 118 -9.72 20.29 -23.34
CA CYS A 118 -9.49 21.05 -24.57
C CYS A 118 -10.71 21.92 -24.94
N PHE A 119 -11.93 21.38 -24.87
CA PHE A 119 -13.14 22.13 -25.18
C PHE A 119 -13.39 23.28 -24.21
N ALA A 120 -13.15 23.08 -22.91
CA ALA A 120 -13.23 24.13 -21.91
C ALA A 120 -12.21 25.26 -22.19
N ALA A 121 -10.98 24.90 -22.59
CA ALA A 121 -9.94 25.87 -22.93
C ALA A 121 -10.25 26.69 -24.20
N VAL A 122 -10.86 26.09 -25.23
CA VAL A 122 -11.21 26.78 -26.49
C VAL A 122 -12.44 27.68 -26.32
N ARG A 123 -13.38 27.34 -25.43
CA ARG A 123 -14.61 28.12 -25.17
C ARG A 123 -14.72 28.53 -23.69
N PRO A 124 -13.88 29.47 -23.25
CA PRO A 124 -13.89 29.94 -21.87
C PRO A 124 -15.24 30.60 -21.53
N ASN A 125 -15.69 30.45 -20.28
CA ASN A 125 -16.99 30.92 -19.76
C ASN A 125 -18.24 30.25 -20.34
N SER A 126 -18.10 29.17 -21.12
CA SER A 126 -19.25 28.37 -21.55
C SER A 126 -19.89 27.61 -20.38
N LEU A 127 -21.16 27.20 -20.53
CA LEU A 127 -21.81 26.35 -19.52
C LEU A 127 -21.05 25.04 -19.29
N LEU A 128 -20.46 24.47 -20.35
CA LEU A 128 -19.61 23.28 -20.27
C LEU A 128 -18.35 23.54 -19.43
N ASP A 129 -17.63 24.63 -19.69
CA ASP A 129 -16.43 25.03 -18.92
C ASP A 129 -16.73 25.16 -17.41
N ARG A 130 -17.83 25.85 -17.07
CA ARG A 130 -18.26 26.01 -15.66
C ARG A 130 -18.61 24.67 -15.01
N ILE A 131 -19.34 23.80 -15.69
CA ILE A 131 -19.71 22.47 -15.16
C ILE A 131 -18.45 21.61 -14.98
N THR A 132 -17.54 21.57 -15.96
CA THR A 132 -16.30 20.80 -15.85
C THR A 132 -15.36 21.34 -14.78
N GLY A 133 -15.32 22.66 -14.59
CA GLY A 133 -14.54 23.31 -13.54
C GLY A 133 -15.08 23.00 -12.14
N VAL A 134 -16.39 23.15 -11.93
CA VAL A 134 -17.03 22.81 -10.64
C VAL A 134 -16.87 21.32 -10.33
N LEU A 135 -17.06 20.43 -11.31
CA LEU A 135 -16.87 19.00 -11.12
C LEU A 135 -15.41 18.66 -10.80
N SER A 136 -14.44 19.25 -11.50
CA SER A 136 -13.01 18.99 -11.25
C SER A 136 -12.58 19.48 -9.87
N VAL A 137 -12.96 20.70 -9.49
CA VAL A 137 -12.62 21.24 -8.16
C VAL A 137 -13.34 20.47 -7.06
N GLY A 138 -14.61 20.12 -7.27
CA GLY A 138 -15.40 19.34 -6.32
C GLY A 138 -14.85 17.93 -6.11
N THR A 139 -14.32 17.28 -7.15
CA THR A 139 -13.68 15.96 -7.01
C THR A 139 -12.28 16.01 -6.40
N ILE A 140 -11.52 17.10 -6.59
CA ILE A 140 -10.20 17.27 -5.95
C ILE A 140 -10.35 17.60 -4.45
N ALA A 141 -11.44 18.27 -4.07
CA ALA A 141 -11.68 18.71 -2.70
C ALA A 141 -12.23 17.62 -1.77
N ILE A 142 -12.62 16.46 -2.31
CA ILE A 142 -13.09 15.26 -1.57
C ILE A 142 -11.95 14.25 -1.51
#